data_AF-A0A1H3PBB7-F1
#
_entry.id   AF-A0A1H3PBB7-F1
#
_cell.length_a   1.000
_cell.length_b   1.000
_cell.length_c   1.000
_cell.angle_alpha   90.00
_cell.angle_beta   90.00
_cell.angle_gamma   90.00
#
_symmetry.space_group_name_H-M   'P 1'
#
loop_
_entity.id
_entity.type
_entity.pdbx_description
1 polymer ?
#
loop_
_entity_poly.entity_id
_entity_poly.type
_entity_poly.pdbx_seq_one_letter_code
_entity_poly.pdbx_strand_id
1 'polypeptide(L)' 'MQYAGRILRPFPGKDTAEVHDYHDISTGVLASSLAKRAPGYTSLDFPDPRR' A
#
# COMPACT_ATOMS: atom_id res chain seq x y z
N MET A 1 3.74 -4.14 -5.77
CA MET A 1 3.96 -3.88 -4.33
C MET A 1 4.38 -5.18 -3.65
N GLN A 2 5.68 -5.42 -3.42
CA GLN A 2 6.15 -6.77 -3.03
C GLN A 2 6.00 -7.07 -1.53
N TYR A 3 6.12 -6.07 -0.66
CA TYR A 3 6.09 -6.27 0.79
C TYR A 3 4.67 -6.45 1.32
N ALA A 4 3.74 -5.56 0.96
CA ALA A 4 2.33 -5.68 1.36
C ALA A 4 1.73 -7.02 0.93
N GLY A 5 1.92 -7.43 -0.33
CA GLY A 5 1.42 -8.72 -0.81
C GLY A 5 2.00 -9.94 -0.08
N ARG A 6 3.23 -9.85 0.47
CA ARG A 6 3.80 -10.93 1.29
C ARG A 6 3.18 -10.98 2.67
N ILE A 7 2.96 -9.83 3.29
CA ILE A 7 2.34 -9.71 4.62
C ILE A 7 0.90 -10.22 4.58
N LEU A 8 0.17 -9.96 3.49
CA LEU A 8 -1.23 -10.38 3.30
C LEU A 8 -1.43 -11.88 3.00
N ARG A 9 -0.36 -12.67 2.79
CA ARG A 9 -0.51 -14.11 2.53
C ARG A 9 -1.22 -14.82 3.68
N PRO A 10 -2.16 -15.76 3.44
CA PRO A 10 -2.81 -16.50 4.50
C PRO A 10 -1.81 -17.20 5.44
N PHE A 11 -2.06 -17.14 6.74
CA PHE A 11 -1.28 -17.83 7.76
C PHE A 11 -2.17 -18.11 8.99
N PRO A 12 -2.06 -19.29 9.64
CA PRO A 12 -2.86 -19.61 10.82
C PRO A 12 -2.68 -18.57 11.96
N GLY A 13 -3.79 -18.10 12.53
CA GLY A 13 -3.76 -17.10 13.61
C GLY A 13 -3.47 -15.67 13.15
N LYS A 14 -3.49 -15.40 11.84
CA LYS A 14 -3.42 -14.05 11.28
C LYS A 14 -4.71 -13.72 10.54
N ASP A 15 -5.64 -13.14 11.28
CA ASP A 15 -6.96 -12.78 10.77
C ASP A 15 -6.95 -11.41 10.09
N THR A 16 -6.05 -10.52 10.50
CA THR A 16 -5.95 -9.14 10.00
C THR A 16 -4.50 -8.72 9.78
N ALA A 17 -4.30 -7.75 8.89
CA ALA A 17 -3.03 -7.08 8.69
C ALA A 17 -3.29 -5.64 8.26
N GLU A 18 -2.57 -4.69 8.86
CA GLU A 18 -2.64 -3.27 8.53
C GLU A 18 -1.37 -2.84 7.81
N VAL A 19 -1.52 -2.01 6.76
CA VAL A 19 -0.41 -1.48 5.98
C VAL A 19 -0.44 0.04 6.09
N HIS A 20 0.60 0.61 6.70
CA HIS A 20 0.80 2.05 6.77
C HIS A 20 1.72 2.51 5.63
N ASP A 21 1.20 3.35 4.73
CA ASP A 21 1.98 4.01 3.69
C ASP A 21 2.15 5.49 4.03
N TYR A 22 3.39 5.95 4.09
CA TYR A 22 3.69 7.36 4.31
C TYR A 22 3.70 8.12 2.97
N HIS A 23 2.81 9.10 2.87
CA HIS A 23 2.76 10.04 1.76
C HIS A 23 3.06 11.45 2.28
N ASP A 24 4.15 12.04 1.79
CA ASP A 24 4.56 13.40 2.12
C ASP A 24 4.50 14.28 0.88
N ILE A 25 3.56 15.24 0.90
CA ILE A 25 3.33 16.19 -0.19
C ILE A 25 4.40 17.28 -0.26
N SER A 26 5.11 17.54 0.85
CA SER A 26 6.15 18.57 0.93
C SER A 26 7.47 18.11 0.30
N THR A 27 7.66 16.79 0.21
CA THR A 27 8.80 16.17 -0.45
C THR A 27 8.40 15.70 -1.85
N GLY A 28 8.76 16.44 -2.90
CA GLY A 28 8.31 16.17 -4.28
C GLY A 28 8.53 14.73 -4.79
N VAL A 29 9.62 14.07 -4.38
CA VAL A 29 9.87 12.66 -4.70
C VAL A 29 8.86 11.73 -4.02
N LEU A 30 8.53 11.98 -2.74
CA LEU A 30 7.52 11.21 -2.02
C LEU A 30 6.11 11.54 -2.52
N ALA A 31 5.84 12.80 -2.86
CA ALA A 31 4.57 13.23 -3.43
C ALA A 31 4.27 12.49 -4.75
N SER A 32 5.21 12.50 -5.70
CA SER A 32 5.03 11.82 -7.00
C SER A 32 4.98 10.29 -6.90
N SER A 33 5.50 9.71 -5.82
CA SER A 33 5.61 8.26 -5.66
C SER A 33 4.27 7.57 -5.36
N LEU A 34 3.28 8.29 -4.84
CA LEU A 34 1.94 7.75 -4.55
C LEU A 34 1.26 7.19 -5.80
N ALA A 35 1.27 7.97 -6.89
CA ALA A 35 0.66 7.56 -8.16
C ALA A 35 1.28 6.27 -8.74
N LYS A 36 2.57 6.04 -8.48
CA LYS A 36 3.30 4.83 -8.92
C LYS A 36 2.96 3.62 -8.06
N ARG A 37 2.70 3.81 -6.76
CA ARG A 37 2.33 2.73 -5.83
C ARG A 37 0.85 2.35 -5.92
N ALA A 38 -0.03 3.31 -6.17
CA ALA A 38 -1.49 3.13 -6.17
C ALA A 38 -1.99 1.89 -6.92
N PRO A 39 -1.53 1.58 -8.16
CA PRO A 39 -1.96 0.37 -8.88
C PRO A 39 -1.69 -0.93 -8.11
N GLY A 40 -0.61 -0.97 -7.33
CA GLY A 40 -0.25 -2.13 -6.52
C GLY A 40 -1.08 -2.30 -5.25
N TYR A 41 -1.70 -1.22 -4.76
CA TYR A 41 -2.65 -1.28 -3.64
C TYR A 41 -4.02 -1.73 -4.14
N THR A 42 -4.49 -1.15 -5.24
CA THR A 42 -5.77 -1.53 -5.84
C THR A 42 -5.77 -2.98 -6.33
N SER A 43 -4.62 -3.53 -6.75
CA SER A 43 -4.50 -4.96 -7.11
C SER A 43 -4.52 -5.91 -5.89
N LEU A 44 -4.43 -5.36 -4.68
CA LEU A 44 -4.51 -6.07 -3.40
C LEU A 44 -5.81 -5.73 -2.66
N ASP A 45 -6.81 -5.19 -3.39
CA ASP A 45 -8.13 -4.80 -2.89
C ASP A 45 -8.15 -3.69 -1.83
N PHE A 46 -7.06 -2.93 -1.68
CA PHE A 46 -7.09 -1.69 -0.90
C PHE A 46 -7.85 -0.58 -1.65
N PRO A 47 -8.44 0.39 -0.93
CA PRO A 47 -8.98 1.61 -1.54
C PRO A 47 -7.92 2.35 -2.36
N ASP A 48 -8.35 3.05 -3.42
CA ASP A 48 -7.44 3.88 -4.22
C ASP A 48 -6.96 5.08 -3.38
N PRO A 49 -5.67 5.15 -3.01
CA PRO A 49 -5.18 6.18 -2.11
C PRO A 49 -5.02 7.55 -2.77
N ARG A 50 -5.38 7.68 -4.06
CA ARG A 50 -5.38 8.94 -4.81
C ARG A 50 -6.72 9.68 -4.74
N ARG A 51 -7.74 9.07 -4.13
CA ARG A 51 -9.09 9.61 -4.03
C ARG A 51 -9.34 10.31 -2.71
#